data_AF-A0A800JLL1-F1
#
_entry.id   AF-A0A800JLL1-F1
#
_cell.length_a   1.000
_cell.length_b   1.000
_cell.length_c   1.000
_cell.angle_alpha   90.00
_cell.angle_beta   90.00
_cell.angle_gamma   90.00
#
_symmetry.space_group_name_H-M   'P 1'
#
loop_
_entity.id
_entity.type
_entity.pdbx_description
1 polymer ?
#
loop_
_entity_poly.entity_id
_entity_poly.type
_entity_poly.pdbx_seq_one_letter_code
_entity_poly.pdbx_strand_id
1 'polypeptide(L)'
;MIKINSLEENVSTLNTSLVEKNSQINSLNGQIESLSDSLVLKGNQITSLEESVASKMIKINSLEENVSTLNTSLVEKNSQITSLEESVASKMIKINSLEENVSTLNTSLVEKNSQINSLNGQIESLSDSLAQASNQSSAIEALNETINSKDQQITELNQSYEKKCNQVVSLSEEIETLNETVIDKIIEIGKLCERPTLEEIQDGRSGSILLRPNPSDNTITIDLTVEESGDLVEWQSAERTLSGTFPLSSDKKFYRFSLTE
;
A
#
# COMPACT_ATOMS: atom_id res chain seq x y z
N MET A 1 -69.08 -163.72 -61.27
CA MET A 1 -69.88 -163.05 -60.22
C MET A 1 -68.98 -162.48 -59.11
N ILE A 2 -68.20 -163.28 -58.38
CA ILE A 2 -67.33 -162.80 -57.27
C ILE A 2 -66.32 -161.70 -57.69
N LYS A 3 -65.64 -161.86 -58.84
CA LYS A 3 -64.65 -160.88 -59.32
C LYS A 3 -65.26 -159.56 -59.81
N ILE A 4 -66.53 -159.58 -60.25
CA ILE A 4 -67.28 -158.38 -60.64
C ILE A 4 -67.63 -157.59 -59.39
N ASN A 5 -68.19 -158.25 -58.36
CA ASN A 5 -68.49 -157.61 -57.07
C ASN A 5 -67.23 -156.98 -56.44
N SER A 6 -66.08 -157.65 -56.47
CA SER A 6 -64.80 -157.11 -55.98
C SER A 6 -64.31 -155.89 -56.76
N LEU A 7 -64.50 -155.87 -58.09
CA LEU A 7 -64.16 -154.71 -58.92
C LEU A 7 -65.11 -153.54 -58.66
N GLU A 8 -66.40 -153.80 -58.49
CA GLU A 8 -67.40 -152.79 -58.11
C GLU A 8 -67.11 -152.19 -56.74
N GLU A 9 -66.70 -153.00 -55.77
CA GLU A 9 -66.29 -152.57 -54.43
C GLU A 9 -65.01 -151.70 -54.47
N ASN A 10 -64.03 -152.09 -55.28
CA ASN A 10 -62.83 -151.29 -55.53
C ASN A 10 -63.14 -149.96 -56.23
N VAL A 11 -64.02 -149.95 -57.23
CA VAL A 11 -64.47 -148.72 -57.93
C VAL A 11 -65.20 -147.79 -56.95
N SER A 12 -66.07 -148.33 -56.09
CA SER A 12 -66.75 -147.55 -55.05
C SER A 12 -65.76 -146.91 -54.07
N THR A 13 -64.74 -147.65 -53.65
CA THR A 13 -63.68 -147.17 -52.75
C THR A 13 -62.83 -146.07 -53.40
N LEU A 14 -62.40 -146.27 -54.66
CA LEU A 14 -61.67 -145.28 -55.45
C LEU A 14 -62.49 -144.00 -55.67
N ASN A 15 -63.79 -144.14 -55.96
CA ASN A 15 -64.68 -142.99 -56.18
C ASN A 15 -64.88 -142.19 -54.88
N THR A 16 -65.01 -142.86 -53.74
CA THR A 16 -65.06 -142.22 -52.43
C THR A 16 -63.76 -141.45 -52.15
N SER A 17 -62.61 -142.05 -52.42
CA SER A 17 -61.30 -141.41 -52.25
C SER A 17 -61.11 -140.21 -53.19
N LEU A 18 -61.59 -140.29 -54.44
CA LEU A 18 -61.57 -139.18 -55.39
C LEU A 18 -62.39 -138.00 -54.88
N VAL A 19 -63.59 -138.25 -54.36
CA VAL A 19 -64.46 -137.21 -53.76
C VAL A 19 -63.79 -136.55 -52.55
N GLU A 20 -63.16 -137.33 -51.68
CA GLU A 20 -62.39 -136.81 -50.54
C GLU A 20 -61.21 -135.94 -50.99
N LYS A 21 -60.43 -136.41 -51.97
CA LYS A 21 -59.30 -135.65 -52.54
C LYS A 21 -59.77 -134.37 -53.21
N ASN A 22 -60.89 -134.39 -53.94
CA ASN A 22 -61.45 -133.20 -54.56
C ASN A 22 -61.92 -132.18 -53.51
N SER A 23 -62.48 -132.66 -52.39
CA SER A 23 -62.84 -131.82 -51.25
C SER A 23 -61.60 -131.19 -50.59
N GLN A 24 -60.51 -131.94 -50.44
CA GLN A 24 -59.22 -131.43 -49.96
C GLN A 24 -58.65 -130.36 -50.91
N ILE A 25 -58.69 -130.57 -52.23
CA ILE A 25 -58.23 -129.60 -53.24
C ILE A 25 -59.02 -128.30 -53.13
N ASN A 26 -60.35 -128.37 -53.04
CA ASN A 26 -61.19 -127.18 -52.89
C ASN A 26 -60.87 -126.40 -51.59
N SER A 27 -60.63 -127.10 -50.48
CA SER A 27 -60.21 -126.48 -49.22
C SER A 27 -58.85 -125.79 -49.34
N LEU A 28 -57.87 -126.44 -49.97
CA LEU A 28 -56.54 -125.87 -50.21
C LEU A 28 -56.59 -124.66 -51.13
N ASN A 29 -57.41 -124.69 -52.19
CA ASN A 29 -57.60 -123.54 -53.09
C ASN A 29 -58.18 -122.34 -52.34
N GLY A 30 -59.16 -122.54 -51.45
CA GLY A 30 -59.68 -121.46 -50.61
C GLY A 30 -58.63 -120.90 -49.63
N GLN A 31 -57.75 -121.75 -49.09
CA GLN A 31 -56.62 -121.29 -48.26
C GLN A 31 -55.61 -120.48 -49.09
N ILE A 32 -55.33 -120.89 -50.33
CA ILE A 32 -54.42 -120.17 -51.24
C ILE A 32 -54.99 -118.79 -51.59
N GLU A 33 -56.28 -118.68 -51.91
CA GLU A 33 -56.94 -117.38 -52.13
C GLU A 33 -56.82 -116.47 -50.91
N SER A 34 -57.14 -116.99 -49.72
CA SER A 34 -57.05 -116.21 -48.48
C SER A 34 -55.61 -115.74 -48.19
N LEU A 35 -54.61 -116.58 -48.43
CA LEU A 35 -53.21 -116.20 -48.29
C LEU A 35 -52.78 -115.18 -49.34
N SER A 36 -53.26 -115.31 -50.58
CA SER A 36 -53.00 -114.36 -51.67
C SER A 36 -53.55 -112.97 -51.32
N ASP A 37 -54.79 -112.88 -50.85
CA ASP A 37 -55.41 -111.63 -50.42
C ASP A 37 -54.64 -111.00 -49.25
N SER A 38 -54.24 -111.81 -48.27
CA SER A 38 -53.42 -111.38 -47.14
C SER A 38 -52.06 -110.81 -47.59
N LEU A 39 -51.42 -111.45 -48.58
CA LEU A 39 -50.14 -110.98 -49.13
C LEU A 39 -50.30 -109.63 -49.82
N VAL A 40 -51.36 -109.43 -50.60
CA VAL A 40 -51.67 -108.13 -51.24
C VAL A 40 -51.90 -107.05 -50.18
N LEU A 41 -52.68 -107.34 -49.14
CA LEU A 41 -52.92 -106.39 -48.04
C LEU A 41 -51.62 -106.01 -47.33
N LYS A 42 -50.75 -106.98 -47.06
CA LYS A 42 -49.44 -106.73 -46.45
C LYS A 42 -48.51 -105.94 -47.36
N GLY A 43 -48.52 -106.19 -48.66
CA GLY A 43 -47.76 -105.39 -49.65
C GLY A 43 -48.17 -103.92 -49.65
N ASN A 44 -49.48 -103.65 -49.60
CA ASN A 44 -50.00 -102.28 -49.49
C ASN A 44 -49.60 -101.61 -48.17
N GLN A 45 -49.64 -102.34 -47.05
CA GLN A 45 -49.17 -101.83 -45.75
C GLN A 45 -47.68 -101.50 -45.77
N ILE A 46 -46.85 -102.34 -46.40
CA ILE A 46 -45.41 -102.09 -46.56
C ILE A 46 -45.18 -100.81 -47.36
N THR A 47 -45.86 -100.66 -48.51
CA THR A 47 -45.74 -99.46 -49.36
C THR A 47 -46.08 -98.18 -48.58
N SER A 48 -47.17 -98.20 -47.81
CA SER A 48 -47.56 -97.04 -46.98
C SER A 48 -46.55 -96.72 -45.87
N LEU A 49 -45.94 -97.75 -45.27
CA LEU A 49 -44.88 -97.56 -44.28
C LEU A 49 -43.60 -96.99 -44.92
N GLU A 50 -43.22 -97.46 -46.10
CA GLU A 50 -42.07 -96.95 -46.87
C GLU A 50 -42.23 -95.46 -47.20
N GLU A 51 -43.42 -95.06 -47.67
CA GLU A 51 -43.75 -93.64 -47.91
C GLU A 51 -43.68 -92.80 -46.62
N SER A 52 -44.18 -93.34 -45.50
CA SER A 52 -44.10 -92.67 -44.21
C SER A 52 -42.65 -92.49 -43.75
N VAL A 53 -41.81 -93.52 -43.89
CA VAL A 53 -40.38 -93.46 -43.55
C VAL A 53 -39.67 -92.42 -44.43
N ALA A 54 -39.92 -92.42 -45.73
CA ALA A 54 -39.34 -91.43 -46.65
C ALA A 54 -39.71 -90.00 -46.24
N SER A 55 -40.98 -89.74 -45.89
CA SER A 55 -41.43 -88.42 -45.44
C SER A 55 -40.75 -87.97 -44.13
N LYS A 56 -40.57 -88.89 -43.18
CA LYS A 56 -39.88 -88.62 -41.92
C LYS A 56 -38.39 -88.35 -42.14
N MET A 57 -37.75 -89.05 -43.08
CA MET A 57 -36.35 -88.83 -43.43
C MET A 57 -36.12 -87.41 -43.97
N ILE A 58 -37.01 -86.93 -44.85
CA ILE A 58 -36.98 -85.55 -45.36
C ILE A 58 -37.13 -84.55 -44.20
N LYS A 59 -38.04 -84.82 -43.25
CA LYS A 59 -38.23 -83.95 -42.09
C LYS A 59 -37.01 -83.93 -41.17
N ILE A 60 -36.35 -85.06 -40.96
CA ILE A 60 -35.11 -85.16 -40.18
C ILE A 60 -34.02 -84.31 -40.81
N ASN A 61 -33.75 -84.46 -42.12
CA ASN A 61 -32.73 -83.67 -42.80
C ASN A 61 -33.00 -82.16 -42.69
N SER A 62 -34.25 -81.73 -42.84
CA SER A 62 -34.64 -80.32 -42.66
C SER A 62 -34.41 -79.82 -41.22
N LEU A 63 -34.65 -80.66 -40.21
CA LEU A 63 -34.39 -80.30 -38.82
C LEU A 63 -32.87 -80.23 -38.55
N GLU A 64 -32.08 -81.12 -39.12
CA GLU A 64 -30.61 -81.09 -39.00
C GLU A 64 -30.01 -79.82 -39.62
N GLU A 65 -30.49 -79.39 -40.78
CA GLU A 65 -30.09 -78.12 -41.40
C GLU A 65 -30.44 -76.91 -40.52
N ASN A 66 -31.64 -76.90 -39.94
CA ASN A 66 -32.06 -75.85 -39.01
C ASN A 66 -31.18 -75.82 -37.75
N VAL A 67 -30.84 -76.98 -37.18
CA VAL A 67 -29.95 -77.08 -36.02
C VAL A 67 -28.56 -76.55 -36.37
N SER A 68 -28.02 -76.90 -37.54
CA SER A 68 -26.72 -76.39 -38.01
C SER A 68 -26.71 -74.86 -38.13
N THR A 69 -27.79 -74.29 -38.70
CA THR A 69 -27.96 -72.84 -38.84
C THR A 69 -28.05 -72.15 -37.48
N LEU A 70 -28.84 -72.68 -36.55
CA LEU A 70 -28.97 -72.16 -35.19
C LEU A 70 -27.64 -72.21 -34.44
N ASN A 71 -26.88 -73.30 -34.60
CA ASN A 71 -25.57 -73.45 -33.96
C ASN A 71 -24.56 -72.43 -34.49
N THR A 72 -24.58 -72.14 -35.80
CA THR A 72 -23.75 -71.09 -36.40
C THR A 72 -24.11 -69.72 -35.84
N SER A 73 -25.41 -69.39 -35.78
CA SER A 73 -25.86 -68.12 -35.21
C SER A 73 -25.51 -67.98 -33.72
N LEU A 74 -25.57 -69.07 -32.94
CA LEU A 74 -25.17 -69.07 -31.54
C LEU A 74 -23.68 -68.73 -31.36
N VAL A 75 -22.81 -69.33 -32.19
CA VAL A 75 -21.37 -69.04 -32.16
C VAL A 75 -21.10 -67.57 -32.50
N GLU A 76 -21.76 -67.02 -33.52
CA GLU A 76 -21.63 -65.61 -33.90
C GLU A 76 -22.09 -64.68 -32.77
N LYS A 77 -23.23 -64.99 -32.13
CA LYS A 77 -23.74 -64.20 -31.01
C LYS A 77 -22.83 -64.26 -29.79
N ASN A 78 -22.25 -65.41 -29.48
CA ASN A 78 -21.26 -65.53 -28.41
C ASN A 78 -20.02 -64.69 -28.70
N SER A 79 -19.52 -64.67 -29.94
CA SER A 79 -18.40 -63.82 -30.33
C SER A 79 -18.73 -62.32 -30.18
N GLN A 80 -19.95 -61.90 -30.55
CA GLN A 80 -20.41 -60.52 -30.34
C GLN A 80 -20.47 -60.16 -28.86
N ILE A 81 -20.94 -61.07 -27.99
CA ILE A 81 -20.98 -60.87 -26.54
C ILE A 81 -19.58 -60.66 -25.99
N THR A 82 -18.62 -61.53 -26.32
CA THR A 82 -17.22 -61.39 -25.86
C THR A 82 -16.61 -60.05 -26.28
N SER A 83 -16.85 -59.61 -27.53
CA SER A 83 -16.36 -58.30 -27.99
C SER A 83 -16.98 -57.12 -27.23
N LEU A 84 -18.27 -57.21 -26.89
CA LEU A 84 -18.93 -56.20 -26.08
C LEU A 84 -18.41 -56.18 -24.64
N GLU A 85 -18.14 -57.35 -24.04
CA GLU A 85 -17.56 -57.47 -22.70
C GLU A 85 -16.17 -56.82 -22.63
N GLU A 86 -15.31 -57.07 -23.63
CA GLU A 86 -13.99 -56.42 -23.75
C GLU A 86 -14.11 -54.90 -23.90
N SER A 87 -15.05 -54.43 -24.72
CA SER A 87 -15.34 -53.00 -24.91
C SER A 87 -15.79 -52.35 -23.60
N VAL A 88 -16.68 -52.99 -22.84
CA VAL A 88 -17.14 -52.51 -21.53
C VAL A 88 -15.98 -52.45 -20.54
N ALA A 89 -15.15 -53.49 -20.46
CA ALA A 89 -13.98 -53.51 -19.59
C ALA A 89 -13.01 -52.35 -19.90
N SER A 90 -12.74 -52.10 -21.19
CA SER A 90 -11.87 -51.00 -21.61
C SER A 90 -12.43 -49.62 -21.25
N LYS A 91 -13.75 -49.43 -21.41
CA LYS A 91 -14.43 -48.19 -21.03
C LYS A 91 -14.40 -47.97 -19.52
N MET A 92 -14.53 -49.04 -18.72
CA MET A 92 -14.49 -48.96 -17.26
C MET A 92 -13.11 -48.52 -16.76
N ILE A 93 -12.03 -49.06 -17.35
CA ILE A 93 -10.65 -48.59 -17.08
C ILE A 93 -10.51 -47.09 -17.41
N LYS A 94 -11.08 -46.66 -18.54
CA LYS A 94 -11.01 -45.24 -18.94
C LYS A 94 -11.79 -44.33 -17.99
N ILE A 95 -12.95 -44.77 -17.50
CA ILE A 95 -13.76 -44.04 -16.51
C ILE A 95 -12.95 -43.85 -15.22
N ASN A 96 -12.37 -44.93 -14.66
CA ASN A 96 -11.57 -44.85 -13.44
C ASN A 96 -10.39 -43.87 -13.59
N SER A 97 -9.69 -43.91 -14.73
CA SER A 97 -8.61 -42.95 -15.03
C SER A 97 -9.10 -41.50 -15.11
N LEU A 98 -10.29 -41.25 -15.66
CA LEU A 98 -10.88 -39.92 -15.70
C LEU A 98 -11.29 -39.44 -14.29
N GLU A 99 -11.83 -40.32 -13.45
CA GLU A 99 -12.19 -40.01 -12.07
C GLU A 99 -10.95 -39.62 -11.23
N GLU A 100 -9.84 -40.35 -11.37
CA GLU A 100 -8.57 -40.01 -10.73
C GLU A 100 -8.02 -38.64 -11.18
N ASN A 101 -8.11 -38.33 -12.48
CA ASN A 101 -7.72 -37.03 -13.01
C ASN A 101 -8.59 -35.90 -12.45
N VAL A 102 -9.91 -36.10 -12.38
CA VAL A 102 -10.85 -35.12 -11.79
C VAL A 102 -10.53 -34.89 -10.31
N SER A 103 -10.26 -35.95 -9.55
CA SER A 103 -9.86 -35.84 -8.14
C SER A 103 -8.58 -35.01 -7.98
N THR A 104 -7.57 -35.27 -8.82
CA THR A 104 -6.30 -34.53 -8.81
C THR A 104 -6.48 -33.05 -9.14
N LEU A 105 -7.28 -32.74 -10.18
CA LEU A 105 -7.61 -31.37 -10.55
C LEU A 105 -8.35 -30.63 -9.43
N ASN A 106 -9.26 -31.32 -8.74
CA ASN A 106 -10.02 -30.73 -7.63
C ASN A 106 -9.11 -30.38 -6.44
N THR A 107 -8.16 -31.25 -6.09
CA THR A 107 -7.13 -30.93 -5.08
C THR A 107 -6.30 -29.72 -5.48
N SER A 108 -5.83 -29.65 -6.72
CA SER A 108 -5.05 -28.51 -7.22
C SER A 108 -5.85 -27.20 -7.20
N LEU A 109 -7.14 -27.25 -7.51
CA LEU A 109 -8.04 -26.09 -7.44
C LEU A 109 -8.16 -25.55 -6.01
N VAL A 110 -8.33 -26.45 -5.02
CA VAL A 110 -8.40 -26.07 -3.60
C VAL A 110 -7.10 -25.41 -3.14
N GLU A 111 -5.95 -25.97 -3.51
CA GLU A 111 -4.64 -25.40 -3.21
C GLU A 111 -4.46 -24.00 -3.81
N LYS A 112 -4.83 -23.83 -5.09
CA LYS A 112 -4.76 -22.53 -5.76
C LYS A 112 -5.69 -21.50 -5.13
N ASN A 113 -6.89 -21.89 -4.72
CA ASN A 113 -7.81 -21.00 -4.04
C ASN A 113 -7.27 -20.55 -2.67
N SER A 114 -6.61 -21.46 -1.94
CA SER A 114 -5.91 -21.12 -0.69
C SER A 114 -4.78 -20.10 -0.91
N GLN A 115 -3.97 -20.29 -1.98
CA GLN A 115 -2.92 -19.35 -2.37
C GLN A 115 -3.49 -17.96 -2.69
N ILE A 116 -4.60 -17.88 -3.43
CA ILE A 116 -5.29 -16.61 -3.74
C ILE A 116 -5.74 -15.91 -2.47
N ASN A 117 -6.36 -16.62 -1.53
CA ASN A 117 -6.80 -16.03 -0.26
C ASN A 117 -5.61 -15.48 0.56
N SER A 118 -4.48 -16.19 0.58
CA SER A 118 -3.27 -15.71 1.24
C SER A 118 -2.73 -14.43 0.59
N LEU A 119 -2.68 -14.38 -0.75
CA LEU A 119 -2.25 -13.20 -1.48
C LEU A 119 -3.18 -12.00 -1.25
N ASN A 120 -4.50 -12.22 -1.20
CA ASN A 120 -5.45 -11.17 -0.88
C ASN A 120 -5.20 -10.57 0.51
N GLY A 121 -4.93 -11.42 1.52
CA GLY A 121 -4.57 -10.93 2.85
C GLY A 121 -3.26 -10.12 2.87
N GLN A 122 -2.28 -10.50 2.05
CA GLN A 122 -1.05 -9.70 1.91
C GLN A 122 -1.32 -8.34 1.26
N ILE A 123 -2.19 -8.28 0.25
CA ILE A 123 -2.59 -7.03 -0.42
C ILE A 123 -3.28 -6.10 0.57
N GLU A 124 -4.20 -6.60 1.40
CA GLU A 124 -4.86 -5.81 2.44
C GLU A 124 -3.85 -5.22 3.43
N SER A 125 -2.91 -6.03 3.92
CA SER A 125 -1.87 -5.57 4.85
C SER A 125 -0.94 -4.50 4.23
N LEU A 126 -0.60 -4.65 2.95
CA LEU A 126 0.18 -3.65 2.21
C LEU A 126 -0.62 -2.36 2.00
N SER A 127 -1.92 -2.46 1.73
CA SER A 127 -2.80 -1.30 1.61
C SER A 127 -2.88 -0.51 2.92
N ASP A 128 -3.03 -1.19 4.05
CA ASP A 128 -3.02 -0.55 5.38
C ASP A 128 -1.68 0.14 5.67
N SER A 129 -0.57 -0.53 5.33
CA SER A 129 0.78 0.03 5.48
C SER A 129 0.97 1.28 4.63
N LEU A 130 0.44 1.29 3.40
CA LEU A 130 0.48 2.46 2.51
C LEU A 130 -0.34 3.62 3.06
N ALA A 131 -1.53 3.35 3.60
CA ALA A 131 -2.35 4.38 4.23
C ALA A 131 -1.65 4.99 5.45
N GLN A 132 -0.98 4.17 6.26
CA GLN A 132 -0.18 4.65 7.38
C GLN A 132 0.98 5.54 6.92
N ALA A 133 1.71 5.13 5.88
CA ALA A 133 2.79 5.92 5.30
C ALA A 133 2.30 7.28 4.77
N SER A 134 1.13 7.31 4.13
CA SER A 134 0.50 8.55 3.67
C SER A 134 0.20 9.51 4.84
N ASN A 135 -0.36 8.98 5.94
CA ASN A 135 -0.63 9.79 7.13
C ASN A 135 0.65 10.33 7.77
N GLN A 136 1.73 9.53 7.79
CA GLN A 136 3.04 9.97 8.25
C GLN A 136 3.61 11.09 7.38
N SER A 137 3.43 11.02 6.05
CA SER A 137 3.86 12.08 5.13
C SER A 137 3.16 13.41 5.44
N SER A 138 1.84 13.41 5.62
CA SER A 138 1.10 14.63 5.99
C SER A 138 1.52 15.20 7.35
N ALA A 139 1.85 14.33 8.32
CA ALA A 139 2.38 14.78 9.61
C ALA A 139 3.77 15.46 9.47
N ILE A 140 4.63 14.94 8.59
CA ILE A 140 5.93 15.55 8.28
C ILE A 140 5.75 16.92 7.62
N GLU A 141 4.82 17.05 6.68
CA GLU A 141 4.49 18.33 6.04
C GLU A 141 4.07 19.39 7.07
N ALA A 142 3.16 19.03 7.98
CA ALA A 142 2.72 19.93 9.06
C ALA A 142 3.85 20.33 10.03
N LEU A 143 4.76 19.40 10.33
CA LEU A 143 5.95 19.69 11.12
C LEU A 143 6.90 20.66 10.39
N ASN A 144 7.09 20.51 9.09
CA ASN A 144 7.91 21.42 8.28
C ASN A 144 7.31 22.84 8.23
N GLU A 145 5.99 22.96 8.11
CA GLU A 145 5.32 24.26 8.20
C GLU A 145 5.54 24.92 9.57
N THR A 146 5.47 24.12 10.64
CA THR A 146 5.74 24.60 12.00
C THR A 146 7.19 25.08 12.16
N ILE A 147 8.16 24.33 11.63
CA ILE A 147 9.58 24.71 11.62
C ILE A 147 9.77 26.03 10.87
N ASN A 148 9.24 26.17 9.66
CA ASN A 148 9.32 27.41 8.88
C ASN A 148 8.75 28.60 9.64
N SER A 149 7.60 28.44 10.31
CA SER A 149 7.01 29.49 11.15
C SER A 149 7.91 29.87 12.33
N LYS A 150 8.58 28.89 12.95
CA LYS A 150 9.51 29.13 14.05
C LYS A 150 10.79 29.82 13.58
N ASP A 151 11.32 29.45 12.41
CA ASP A 151 12.49 30.10 11.81
C ASP A 151 12.20 31.57 11.47
N GLN A 152 10.98 31.88 11.00
CA GLN A 152 10.54 33.26 10.81
C GLN A 152 10.48 34.03 12.14
N GLN A 153 9.89 33.44 13.19
CA GLN A 153 9.86 34.06 14.53
C GLN A 153 11.26 34.34 15.07
N ILE A 154 12.21 33.41 14.89
CA ILE A 154 13.61 33.59 15.29
C ILE A 154 14.24 34.76 14.52
N THR A 155 14.00 34.84 13.21
CA THR A 155 14.51 35.93 12.36
C THR A 155 13.99 37.30 12.83
N GLU A 156 12.68 37.40 13.11
CA GLU A 156 12.05 38.62 13.63
C GLU A 156 12.61 39.01 15.00
N LEU A 157 12.81 38.03 15.90
CA LEU A 157 13.38 38.27 17.21
C LEU A 157 14.83 38.76 17.11
N ASN A 158 15.64 38.17 16.23
CA ASN A 158 17.02 38.60 16.00
C ASN A 158 17.10 40.04 15.45
N GLN A 159 16.22 40.42 14.52
CA GLN A 159 16.14 41.80 14.03
C GLN A 159 15.74 42.79 15.15
N SER A 160 14.81 42.39 16.02
CA SER A 160 14.42 43.19 17.19
C SER A 160 15.58 43.36 18.17
N TYR A 161 16.31 42.28 18.44
CA TYR A 161 17.51 42.28 19.28
C TYR A 161 18.58 43.23 18.71
N GLU A 162 18.88 43.14 17.42
CA GLU A 162 19.85 44.01 16.74
C GLU A 162 19.47 45.50 16.85
N LYS A 163 18.18 45.83 16.66
CA LYS A 163 17.67 47.20 16.88
C LYS A 163 17.89 47.67 18.32
N LYS A 164 17.68 46.80 19.31
CA LYS A 164 17.95 47.13 20.72
C LYS A 164 19.44 47.30 21.00
N CYS A 165 20.32 46.48 20.42
CA CYS A 165 21.76 46.67 20.51
C CYS A 165 22.18 48.02 19.95
N ASN A 166 21.69 48.40 18.77
CA ASN A 166 21.99 49.71 18.18
C ASN A 166 21.47 50.87 19.04
N GLN A 167 20.30 50.72 19.66
CA GLN A 167 19.77 51.70 20.62
C GLN A 167 20.68 51.84 21.85
N VAL A 168 21.18 50.73 22.39
CA VAL A 168 22.12 50.74 23.54
C VAL A 168 23.43 51.43 23.18
N VAL A 169 23.97 51.17 21.98
CA VAL A 169 25.17 51.86 21.48
C VAL A 169 24.94 53.37 21.40
N SER A 170 23.85 53.80 20.75
CA SER A 170 23.52 55.23 20.63
C SER A 170 23.32 55.92 21.98
N LEU A 171 22.63 55.28 22.93
CA LEU A 171 22.48 55.81 24.29
C LEU A 171 23.83 55.91 25.02
N SER A 172 24.76 54.99 24.76
CA SER A 172 26.09 55.02 25.35
C SER A 172 26.91 56.20 24.82
N GLU A 173 26.84 56.47 23.51
CA GLU A 173 27.47 57.64 22.87
C GLU A 173 26.89 58.97 23.40
N GLU A 174 25.57 59.03 23.64
CA GLU A 174 24.91 60.20 24.23
C GLU A 174 25.39 60.45 25.68
N ILE A 175 25.53 59.39 26.48
CA ILE A 175 26.09 59.47 27.83
C ILE A 175 27.53 59.99 27.80
N GLU A 176 28.36 59.51 26.87
CA GLU A 176 29.74 59.96 26.71
C GLU A 176 29.81 61.47 26.38
N THR A 177 29.00 61.92 25.43
CA THR A 177 28.89 63.35 25.07
C THR A 177 28.41 64.22 26.25
N LEU A 178 27.44 63.72 27.00
CA LEU A 178 26.94 64.42 28.18
C LEU A 178 28.01 64.51 29.27
N ASN A 179 28.79 63.45 29.47
CA ASN A 179 29.92 63.44 30.41
C ASN A 179 30.98 64.48 30.02
N GLU A 180 31.35 64.58 28.74
CA GLU A 180 32.26 65.62 28.25
C GLU A 180 31.71 67.03 28.54
N THR A 181 30.43 67.26 28.25
CA THR A 181 29.76 68.55 28.54
C THR A 181 29.76 68.88 30.03
N VAL A 182 29.55 67.89 30.90
CA VAL A 182 29.61 68.06 32.36
C VAL A 182 31.03 68.43 32.80
N ILE A 183 32.06 67.78 32.24
CA ILE A 183 33.46 68.11 32.50
C ILE A 183 33.75 69.57 32.10
N ASP A 184 33.33 70.01 30.91
CA ASP A 184 33.50 71.39 30.46
C ASP A 184 32.84 72.39 31.40
N LYS A 185 31.61 72.10 31.84
CA LYS A 185 30.90 72.94 32.82
C LYS A 185 31.59 72.97 34.18
N ILE A 186 32.16 71.86 34.64
CA ILE A 186 32.96 71.82 35.88
C ILE A 186 34.18 72.73 35.75
N ILE A 187 34.87 72.70 34.60
CA ILE A 187 36.01 73.60 34.32
C ILE A 187 35.56 75.07 34.33
N GLU A 188 34.43 75.39 33.70
CA GLU A 188 33.86 76.74 33.68
C GLU A 188 33.54 77.24 35.10
N ILE A 189 32.88 76.41 35.92
CA ILE A 189 32.60 76.72 37.33
C ILE A 189 33.90 76.97 38.11
N GLY A 190 34.92 76.13 37.92
CA GLY A 190 36.23 76.32 38.55
C GLY A 190 36.82 77.70 38.24
N LYS A 191 36.82 78.11 36.96
CA LYS A 191 37.28 79.45 36.54
C LYS A 191 36.45 80.59 37.16
N LEU A 192 35.15 80.40 37.33
CA LEU A 192 34.29 81.39 37.98
C LEU A 192 34.59 81.52 39.48
N CYS A 193 34.89 80.41 40.16
CA CYS A 193 35.27 80.39 41.57
C CYS A 193 36.62 81.05 41.86
N GLU A 194 37.51 81.15 40.87
CA GLU A 194 38.82 81.84 40.98
C GLU A 194 38.74 83.36 40.78
N ARG A 195 37.55 83.91 40.47
CA ARG A 195 37.41 85.37 40.27
C ARG A 195 37.49 86.11 41.61
N PRO A 196 38.19 87.27 41.67
CA PRO A 196 38.28 88.07 42.88
C PRO A 196 36.90 88.58 43.30
N THR A 197 36.67 88.56 44.60
CA THR A 197 35.49 89.10 45.25
C THR A 197 35.45 90.63 45.14
N LEU A 198 34.26 91.21 45.30
CA LEU A 198 34.08 92.66 45.20
C LEU A 198 34.90 93.45 46.25
N GLU A 199 35.17 92.83 47.40
CA GLU A 199 36.05 93.37 48.44
C GLU A 199 37.53 93.33 48.03
N GLU A 200 38.00 92.26 47.39
CA GLU A 200 39.38 92.14 46.90
C GLU A 200 39.73 93.16 45.81
N ILE A 201 38.74 93.62 45.02
CA ILE A 201 38.93 94.69 44.03
C ILE A 201 39.01 96.08 44.67
N GLN A 202 38.39 96.29 45.84
CA GLN A 202 38.37 97.61 46.50
C GLN A 202 39.65 97.92 47.30
N ASP A 203 40.37 96.89 47.78
CA ASP A 203 41.54 97.07 48.66
C ASP A 203 42.90 97.08 47.90
N GLY A 204 42.90 96.69 46.62
CA GLY A 204 44.12 96.42 45.84
C GLY A 204 44.85 97.58 45.16
N ARG A 205 44.63 98.85 45.52
CA ARG A 205 45.39 99.97 44.91
C ARG A 205 46.17 100.80 45.94
N SER A 206 47.46 100.48 46.07
CA SER A 206 48.49 101.38 46.58
C SER A 206 48.79 102.45 45.51
N GLY A 207 48.26 103.65 45.67
CA GLY A 207 48.40 104.77 44.71
C GLY A 207 47.46 105.94 45.00
N SER A 208 47.12 106.13 46.27
CA SER A 208 46.14 107.11 46.75
C SER A 208 46.66 108.55 46.56
N ILE A 209 45.79 109.42 46.05
CA ILE A 209 46.01 110.88 46.04
C ILE A 209 46.05 111.37 47.49
N LEU A 210 47.19 111.93 47.93
CA LEU A 210 47.32 112.48 49.27
C LEU A 210 46.98 113.97 49.26
N LEU A 211 45.82 114.32 49.82
CA LEU A 211 45.39 115.70 50.05
C LEU A 211 45.75 116.11 51.48
N ARG A 212 46.66 117.06 51.64
CA ARG A 212 47.10 117.58 52.94
C ARG A 212 46.52 118.97 53.17
N PRO A 213 45.40 119.09 53.92
CA PRO A 213 44.85 120.39 54.29
C PRO A 213 45.76 121.08 55.32
N ASN A 214 46.05 122.36 55.09
CA ASN A 214 46.70 123.25 56.06
C ASN A 214 45.65 124.24 56.61
N PRO A 215 45.06 123.95 57.78
CA PRO A 215 43.97 124.76 58.33
C PRO A 215 44.43 126.15 58.81
N SER A 216 45.74 126.37 58.98
CA SER A 216 46.31 127.64 59.46
C SER A 216 46.25 128.76 58.41
N ASP A 217 46.37 128.42 57.13
CA ASP A 217 46.40 129.35 56.00
C ASP A 217 45.32 129.05 54.94
N ASN A 218 44.38 128.15 55.27
CA ASN A 218 43.27 127.72 54.44
C ASN A 218 43.70 127.23 53.05
N THR A 219 44.79 126.44 52.98
CA THR A 219 45.27 125.84 51.72
C THR A 219 45.20 124.31 51.75
N ILE A 220 45.19 123.67 50.57
CA ILE A 220 45.36 122.22 50.44
C ILE A 220 46.56 121.95 49.52
N THR A 221 47.50 121.15 50.00
CA THR A 221 48.61 120.62 49.21
C THR A 221 48.26 119.25 48.65
N ILE A 222 48.58 119.03 47.39
CA ILE A 222 48.37 117.76 46.69
C ILE A 222 49.73 117.25 46.27
N ASP A 223 50.08 116.06 46.74
CA ASP A 223 51.29 115.37 46.35
C ASP A 223 50.92 114.19 45.43
N LEU A 224 51.43 114.21 44.19
CA LEU A 224 51.26 113.17 43.18
C LEU A 224 52.63 112.58 42.87
N THR A 225 52.78 111.27 43.02
CA THR A 225 53.97 110.55 42.53
C THR A 225 53.71 110.10 41.10
N VAL A 226 54.66 110.37 40.21
CA VAL A 226 54.58 109.93 38.81
C VAL A 226 55.27 108.57 38.70
N GLU A 227 54.55 107.61 38.12
CA GLU A 227 55.06 106.28 37.78
C GLU A 227 54.95 106.09 36.27
N GLU A 228 55.93 105.41 35.69
CA GLU A 228 55.97 105.08 34.27
C GLU A 228 55.88 103.55 34.10
N SER A 229 55.22 103.12 33.04
CA SER A 229 55.09 101.71 32.67
C SER A 229 55.26 101.55 31.16
N GLY A 230 55.98 100.50 30.75
CA GLY A 230 56.16 100.14 29.34
C GLY A 230 55.09 99.19 28.79
N ASP A 231 54.32 98.53 29.67
CA ASP A 231 53.38 97.46 29.34
C ASP A 231 51.99 97.61 29.97
N LEU A 232 51.80 98.66 30.78
CA LEU A 232 50.60 98.95 31.58
C LEU A 232 50.29 97.92 32.69
N VAL A 233 51.21 97.01 32.97
CA VAL A 233 51.07 95.95 33.98
C VAL A 233 52.08 96.15 35.10
N GLU A 234 53.35 96.36 34.77
CA GLU A 234 54.40 96.69 35.74
C GLU A 234 54.65 98.20 35.77
N TRP A 235 54.46 98.80 36.94
CA TRP A 235 54.64 100.23 37.15
C TRP A 235 55.90 100.49 37.98
N GLN A 236 56.77 101.38 37.50
CA GLN A 236 57.97 101.80 38.23
C GLN A 236 57.88 103.29 38.58
N SER A 237 58.21 103.62 39.82
CA SER A 237 58.25 105.01 40.27
C SER A 237 59.31 105.79 39.49
N ALA A 238 58.89 106.90 38.88
CA ALA A 238 59.78 107.78 38.12
C ALA A 238 60.58 108.76 39.01
N GLU A 239 60.52 108.58 40.35
CA GLU A 239 61.06 109.47 41.39
C GLU A 239 60.73 110.97 41.20
N ARG A 240 59.68 111.26 40.44
CA ARG A 240 59.14 112.61 40.24
C ARG A 240 57.89 112.76 41.09
N THR A 241 57.88 113.81 41.90
CA THR A 241 56.68 114.24 42.63
C THR A 241 56.19 115.56 42.07
N LEU A 242 54.91 115.62 41.73
CA LEU A 242 54.20 116.84 41.38
C LEU A 242 53.46 117.29 42.64
N SER A 243 53.89 118.42 43.21
CA SER A 243 53.25 119.01 44.38
C SER A 243 52.66 120.37 44.02
N GLY A 244 51.42 120.60 44.42
CA GLY A 244 50.72 121.87 44.22
C GLY A 244 49.93 122.27 45.46
N THR A 245 50.15 123.49 45.94
CA THR A 245 49.40 124.07 47.07
C THR A 245 48.42 125.11 46.54
N PHE A 246 47.14 124.90 46.83
CA PHE A 246 46.06 125.75 46.34
C PHE A 246 45.29 126.38 47.51
N PRO A 247 45.12 127.72 47.53
CA PRO A 247 44.40 128.42 48.60
C PRO A 247 42.87 128.37 48.39
N LEU A 248 42.14 127.86 49.38
CA LEU A 248 40.68 127.88 49.39
C LEU A 248 40.18 129.32 49.63
N SER A 249 39.30 129.79 48.74
CA SER A 249 38.61 131.08 48.91
C SER A 249 37.73 131.09 50.17
N SER A 250 37.58 132.26 50.81
CA SER A 250 36.98 132.42 52.14
C SER A 250 35.47 132.10 52.16
N ASP A 251 35.14 130.82 52.24
CA ASP A 251 33.81 130.20 52.44
C ASP A 251 33.76 128.76 51.90
N LYS A 252 34.75 128.34 51.10
CA LYS A 252 34.85 126.97 50.56
C LYS A 252 35.64 126.04 51.47
N LYS A 253 35.26 124.76 51.49
CA LYS A 253 35.84 123.73 52.36
C LYS A 253 36.59 122.61 51.64
N PHE A 254 36.40 122.46 50.32
CA PHE A 254 36.94 121.34 49.55
C PHE A 254 37.27 121.75 48.12
N TYR A 255 38.26 121.08 47.52
CA TYR A 255 38.47 121.06 46.08
C TYR A 255 37.94 119.76 45.48
N ARG A 256 37.47 119.84 44.24
CA ARG A 256 37.23 118.67 43.39
C ARG A 256 38.13 118.81 42.17
N PHE A 257 38.92 117.77 41.90
CA PHE A 257 39.75 117.67 40.70
C PHE A 257 39.05 116.75 39.71
N SER A 258 38.96 117.19 38.46
CA SER A 258 38.46 116.39 37.34
C SER A 258 39.54 116.35 36.28
N LEU A 259 39.89 115.16 35.80
CA LEU A 259 40.67 115.00 34.58
C LEU A 259 39.78 115.46 33.41
N THR A 260 40.27 116.39 32.60
CA THR A 260 39.66 116.73 31.30
C THR A 260 40.28 115.79 30.26
N GLU A 261 39.49 115.32 29.28
CA GLU A 261 39.91 114.34 28.27
C GLU A 261 41.24 114.67 27.57
#